data_AF-A0A848CKA1-F1
#
_entry.id   AF-A0A848CKA1-F1
#
_cell.length_a   1.000
_cell.length_b   1.000
_cell.length_c   1.000
_cell.angle_alpha   90.00
_cell.angle_beta   90.00
_cell.angle_gamma   90.00
#
_symmetry.space_group_name_H-M   'P 1'
#
loop_
_entity.id
_entity.type
_entity.pdbx_description
1 polymer ?
#
loop_
_entity_poly.entity_id
_entity_poly.type
_entity_poly.pdbx_seq_one_letter_code
_entity_poly.pdbx_strand_id
1 'polypeptide(L)'
;MNAAQIRHLLDKARHAIFLGIPMSEEEAPKTQEEYLEAYEARLERNPVQETALLREAIMPLLSTYQEKWRNDNRAAEMMTGTSLPEPCDADDWLQEVYDEIVNTDTEEEWRQFVTRFTD
;
A
#
# COMPACT_ATOMS: atom_id res chain seq x y z
N MET A 1 -16.30 -2.57 6.63
CA MET A 1 -15.69 -3.03 5.36
C MET A 1 -15.29 -4.48 5.56
N ASN A 2 -15.47 -5.34 4.56
CA ASN A 2 -15.08 -6.76 4.68
C ASN A 2 -13.69 -7.00 4.05
N ALA A 3 -13.11 -8.18 4.29
CA ALA A 3 -11.78 -8.53 3.82
C ALA A 3 -11.64 -8.46 2.28
N ALA A 4 -12.68 -8.82 1.53
CA ALA A 4 -12.65 -8.74 0.06
C ALA A 4 -12.61 -7.29 -0.43
N GLN A 5 -13.35 -6.38 0.22
CA GLN A 5 -13.33 -4.95 -0.09
C GLN A 5 -11.99 -4.32 0.24
N ILE A 6 -11.40 -4.67 1.39
CA ILE A 6 -10.05 -4.23 1.78
C ILE A 6 -9.03 -4.70 0.76
N ARG A 7 -9.05 -5.99 0.42
CA ARG A 7 -8.15 -6.57 -0.59
C ARG A 7 -8.25 -5.85 -1.93
N HIS A 8 -9.47 -5.59 -2.39
CA HIS A 8 -9.69 -4.88 -3.65
C HIS A 8 -9.16 -3.45 -3.65
N LEU A 9 -9.34 -2.71 -2.54
CA LEU A 9 -8.77 -1.37 -2.40
C LEU A 9 -7.23 -1.40 -2.39
N LEU A 10 -6.63 -2.39 -1.75
CA LEU A 10 -5.17 -2.57 -1.78
C LEU A 10 -4.68 -2.96 -3.18
N ASP A 11 -5.39 -3.83 -3.89
CA ASP A 11 -5.06 -4.17 -5.28
C ASP A 11 -5.18 -2.95 -6.20
N LYS A 12 -6.17 -2.06 -6.00
CA LYS A 12 -6.26 -0.75 -6.67
C LYS A 12 -5.06 0.15 -6.37
N ALA A 13 -4.65 0.24 -5.11
CA ALA A 13 -3.49 1.03 -4.69
C ALA A 13 -2.20 0.54 -5.37
N ARG A 14 -1.97 -0.78 -5.35
CA ARG A 14 -0.85 -1.43 -6.02
C ARG A 14 -0.89 -1.18 -7.53
N HIS A 15 -2.03 -1.41 -8.17
CA HIS A 15 -2.21 -1.17 -9.60
C HIS A 15 -1.93 0.28 -9.98
N ALA A 16 -2.40 1.23 -9.18
CA ALA A 16 -2.14 2.66 -9.38
C ALA A 16 -0.65 2.99 -9.36
N ILE A 17 0.12 2.44 -8.41
CA ILE A 17 1.57 2.68 -8.32
C ILE A 17 2.29 2.10 -9.53
N PHE A 18 2.06 0.82 -9.83
CA PHE A 18 2.86 0.11 -10.83
C PHE A 18 2.43 0.44 -12.26
N LEU A 19 1.14 0.67 -12.53
CA LEU A 19 0.63 0.92 -13.89
C LEU A 19 0.21 2.36 -14.16
N GLY A 20 -0.02 3.18 -13.13
CA GLY A 20 -0.37 4.61 -13.28
C GLY A 20 -1.78 4.86 -13.82
N ILE A 21 -2.63 3.84 -13.81
CA ILE A 21 -4.01 3.87 -14.33
C ILE A 21 -4.98 3.31 -13.29
N PRO A 22 -6.29 3.64 -13.36
CA PRO A 22 -7.27 3.04 -12.46
C PRO A 22 -7.50 1.56 -12.81
N MET A 23 -7.59 0.72 -11.79
CA MET A 23 -8.02 -0.67 -11.92
C MET A 23 -9.55 -0.75 -11.96
N SER A 24 -10.09 -1.52 -12.90
CA SER A 24 -11.55 -1.72 -13.00
C SER A 24 -12.06 -2.74 -11.98
N GLU A 25 -13.37 -2.71 -11.68
CA GLU A 25 -13.98 -3.64 -10.71
C GLU A 25 -13.94 -5.12 -11.14
N GLU A 26 -13.90 -5.37 -12.46
CA GLU A 26 -13.92 -6.70 -13.04
C GLU A 26 -12.53 -7.24 -13.37
N GLU A 27 -11.50 -6.41 -13.19
CA GLU A 27 -10.12 -6.77 -13.50
C GLU A 27 -9.54 -7.69 -12.42
N ALA A 28 -8.94 -8.79 -12.86
CA ALA A 28 -8.15 -9.63 -11.97
C ALA A 28 -6.81 -8.93 -11.70
N PRO A 29 -6.39 -8.79 -10.42
CA PRO A 29 -5.10 -8.19 -10.11
C PRO A 29 -3.97 -9.06 -10.65
N LYS A 30 -2.93 -8.41 -11.18
CA LYS A 30 -1.66 -9.05 -11.51
C LYS A 30 -0.96 -9.56 -10.25
N THR A 31 -0.02 -10.49 -10.40
CA THR A 31 0.92 -10.80 -9.31
C THR A 31 1.89 -9.65 -9.10
N GLN A 32 2.57 -9.62 -7.96
CA GLN A 32 3.58 -8.60 -7.68
C GLN A 32 4.67 -8.55 -8.74
N GLU A 33 5.16 -9.72 -9.16
CA GLU A 33 6.23 -9.85 -10.16
C GLU A 33 5.78 -9.32 -11.52
N GLU A 34 4.55 -9.60 -11.93
CA GLU A 34 3.95 -9.05 -13.16
C GLU A 34 3.79 -7.52 -13.09
N TYR A 35 3.50 -6.96 -11.90
CA TYR A 35 3.46 -5.51 -11.70
C TYR A 35 4.85 -4.88 -11.80
N LEU A 36 5.88 -5.53 -11.26
CA LEU A 36 7.27 -5.07 -11.37
C LEU A 36 7.75 -5.08 -12.82
N GLU A 37 7.52 -6.18 -13.55
CA GLU A 37 7.84 -6.27 -14.99
C GLU A 37 7.16 -5.17 -15.79
N ALA A 38 5.87 -4.93 -15.53
CA ALA A 38 5.13 -3.87 -16.20
C ALA A 38 5.66 -2.48 -15.84
N TYR A 39 6.06 -2.25 -14.59
CA TYR A 39 6.62 -0.99 -14.13
C TYR A 39 7.99 -0.70 -14.74
N GLU A 40 8.86 -1.71 -14.87
CA GLU A 40 10.15 -1.57 -15.56
C GLU A 40 9.98 -1.24 -17.06
N ALA A 41 8.94 -1.78 -17.69
CA ALA A 41 8.63 -1.53 -19.09
C ALA A 41 7.98 -0.15 -19.35
N ARG A 42 7.60 0.60 -18.31
CA ARG A 42 6.93 1.90 -18.48
C ARG A 42 7.89 2.99 -18.92
N LEU A 43 7.62 3.54 -20.10
CA LEU A 43 8.39 4.64 -20.68
C LEU A 43 8.01 6.01 -20.09
N GLU A 44 6.75 6.18 -19.66
CA GLU A 44 6.24 7.44 -19.11
C GLU A 44 5.50 7.21 -17.80
N ARG A 45 5.73 8.13 -16.85
CA ARG A 45 5.10 8.13 -15.53
C ARG A 45 4.37 9.45 -15.28
N ASN A 46 3.26 9.36 -14.58
CA ASN A 46 2.50 10.53 -14.13
C ASN A 46 2.31 10.44 -12.61
N PRO A 47 3.32 10.90 -11.83
CA PRO A 47 3.28 10.79 -10.36
C PRO A 47 2.04 11.44 -9.74
N VAL A 48 1.56 12.55 -10.32
CA VAL A 48 0.36 13.24 -9.82
C VAL A 48 -0.87 12.34 -9.90
N GLN A 49 -1.03 11.61 -11.01
CA GLN A 49 -2.13 10.69 -11.19
C GLN A 49 -1.97 9.43 -10.32
N GLU A 50 -0.76 8.88 -10.24
CA GLU A 50 -0.42 7.74 -9.38
C GLU A 50 -0.79 8.03 -7.92
N THR A 51 -0.36 9.19 -7.40
CA THR A 51 -0.68 9.63 -6.03
C THR A 51 -2.18 9.88 -5.83
N ALA A 52 -2.89 10.44 -6.81
CA ALA A 52 -4.33 10.65 -6.70
C ALA A 52 -5.10 9.33 -6.59
N LEU A 53 -4.76 8.35 -7.42
CA LEU A 53 -5.36 7.01 -7.42
C LEU A 53 -5.00 6.23 -6.14
N LEU A 54 -3.74 6.32 -5.69
CA LEU A 54 -3.31 5.76 -4.41
C LEU A 54 -4.14 6.34 -3.26
N ARG A 55 -4.28 7.67 -3.22
CA ARG A 55 -5.06 8.36 -2.19
C ARG A 55 -6.50 7.86 -2.16
N GLU A 56 -7.14 7.76 -3.32
CA GLU A 56 -8.52 7.26 -3.42
C GLU A 56 -8.66 5.85 -2.83
N ALA A 57 -7.69 4.98 -3.11
CA ALA A 57 -7.68 3.60 -2.66
C ALA A 57 -7.35 3.43 -1.17
N ILE A 58 -6.38 4.19 -0.64
CA ILE A 58 -5.85 4.02 0.72
C ILE A 58 -6.60 4.85 1.77
N MET A 59 -7.15 6.02 1.42
CA MET A 59 -7.85 6.87 2.40
C MET A 59 -8.95 6.13 3.19
N PRO A 60 -9.77 5.24 2.60
CA PRO A 60 -10.76 4.46 3.35
C PRO A 60 -10.14 3.45 4.32
N LEU A 61 -8.88 3.06 4.10
CA LEU A 61 -8.14 2.06 4.88
C LEU A 61 -7.19 2.68 5.92
N LEU A 62 -6.95 3.99 5.83
CA LEU A 62 -5.85 4.67 6.50
C LEU A 62 -5.89 4.50 8.02
N SER A 63 -7.07 4.59 8.65
CA SER A 63 -7.17 4.45 10.11
C SER A 63 -6.77 3.06 10.60
N THR A 64 -7.08 2.01 9.83
CA THR A 64 -6.68 0.63 10.16
C THR A 64 -5.17 0.46 10.08
N TYR A 65 -4.56 0.98 9.01
CA TYR A 65 -3.11 0.98 8.86
C TYR A 65 -2.40 1.70 10.00
N GLN A 66 -2.87 2.90 10.36
CA GLN A 66 -2.31 3.70 11.44
C GLN A 66 -2.34 2.97 12.79
N GLU A 67 -3.44 2.27 13.10
CA GLU A 67 -3.55 1.48 14.33
C GLU A 67 -2.53 0.34 14.34
N LYS A 68 -2.41 -0.41 13.23
CA LYS A 68 -1.45 -1.50 13.11
C LYS A 68 -0.02 -1.01 13.21
N TRP A 69 0.31 0.08 12.51
CA TRP A 69 1.64 0.70 12.53
C TRP A 69 2.03 1.14 13.95
N ARG A 70 1.13 1.80 14.68
CA ARG A 70 1.39 2.21 16.07
C ARG A 70 1.65 1.02 16.99
N ASN A 71 0.88 -0.06 16.83
CA ASN A 71 1.06 -1.28 17.60
C ASN A 71 2.41 -1.93 17.31
N ASP A 72 2.80 -2.01 16.04
CA ASP A 72 4.08 -2.58 15.62
C ASP A 72 5.26 -1.73 16.08
N ASN A 73 5.18 -0.41 15.94
CA ASN A 73 6.19 0.53 16.40
C ASN A 73 6.37 0.45 17.93
N ARG A 74 5.27 0.37 18.69
CA ARG A 74 5.31 0.18 20.15
C ARG A 74 5.94 -1.16 20.54
N ALA A 75 5.64 -2.24 19.81
CA ALA A 75 6.25 -3.54 20.06
C ALA A 75 7.76 -3.52 19.77
N ALA A 76 8.17 -2.86 18.68
CA ALA A 76 9.58 -2.67 18.33
C ALA A 76 10.32 -1.82 19.37
N GLU A 77 9.71 -0.76 19.89
CA GLU A 77 10.27 0.05 20.98
C GLU A 77 10.50 -0.78 22.24
N MET A 78 9.56 -1.65 22.62
CA MET A 78 9.74 -2.53 23.78
C MET A 78 10.92 -3.51 23.61
N MET A 79 11.22 -3.92 22.38
CA MET A 79 12.30 -4.87 22.09
C MET A 79 13.66 -4.20 21.90
N THR A 80 13.69 -3.02 21.28
CA THR A 80 14.92 -2.37 20.82
C THR A 80 15.25 -1.06 21.54
N GLY A 81 14.30 -0.54 22.34
CA GLY A 81 14.40 0.77 22.98
C GLY A 81 14.29 1.95 22.01
N THR A 82 13.96 1.69 20.74
CA THR A 82 13.88 2.71 19.69
C THR A 82 12.49 2.71 19.06
N SER A 83 11.90 3.89 18.92
CA SER A 83 10.61 4.12 18.27
C SER A 83 10.79 4.99 17.04
N LEU A 84 10.07 4.65 15.96
CA LEU A 84 10.01 5.49 14.77
C LEU A 84 9.08 6.69 15.02
N PRO A 85 9.39 7.88 14.46
CA PRO A 85 8.52 9.03 14.56
C PRO A 85 7.20 8.77 13.80
N GLU A 86 6.08 9.08 14.43
CA GLU A 86 4.77 8.94 13.79
C GLU A 86 4.59 10.00 12.69
N PRO A 87 4.09 9.63 11.50
CA PRO A 87 3.73 10.56 10.44
C PRO A 87 2.76 11.67 10.91
N CYS A 88 2.97 12.91 10.46
CA CYS A 88 2.29 14.08 11.03
C CYS A 88 0.90 14.34 10.45
N ASP A 89 0.70 14.01 9.17
CA ASP A 89 -0.55 14.23 8.46
C ASP A 89 -0.86 13.11 7.45
N ALA A 90 -2.01 13.23 6.79
CA ALA A 90 -2.49 12.21 5.85
C ALA A 90 -1.55 11.99 4.65
N ASP A 91 -0.82 13.02 4.22
CA ASP A 91 0.07 12.90 3.06
C ASP A 91 1.36 12.16 3.47
N ASP A 92 1.88 12.41 4.67
CA ASP A 92 2.99 11.62 5.24
C ASP A 92 2.58 10.14 5.42
N TRP A 93 1.36 9.88 5.88
CA TRP A 93 0.84 8.51 6.02
C TRP A 93 0.67 7.81 4.66
N LEU A 94 0.25 8.54 3.63
CA LEU A 94 0.16 8.00 2.27
C LEU A 94 1.54 7.70 1.71
N GLN A 95 2.55 8.51 2.05
CA GLN A 95 3.94 8.26 1.66
C GLN A 95 4.49 6.99 2.31
N GLU A 96 4.24 6.77 3.61
CA GLU A 96 4.62 5.52 4.29
C GLU A 96 4.01 4.29 3.61
N VAL A 97 2.71 4.35 3.30
CA VAL A 97 2.02 3.25 2.59
C VAL A 97 2.59 3.05 1.18
N TYR A 98 2.87 4.14 0.46
CA TYR A 98 3.49 4.08 -0.86
C TYR A 98 4.86 3.37 -0.79
N ASP A 99 5.69 3.74 0.18
CA ASP A 99 7.02 3.18 0.35
C ASP A 99 6.94 1.68 0.68
N GLU A 100 6.02 1.25 1.55
CA GLU A 100 5.83 -0.19 1.80
C GLU A 100 5.40 -0.97 0.55
N ILE A 101 4.49 -0.43 -0.26
CA ILE A 101 4.02 -1.10 -1.48
C ILE A 101 5.14 -1.18 -2.52
N VAL A 102 5.93 -0.12 -2.69
CA VAL A 102 7.05 -0.08 -3.64
C VAL A 102 8.17 -1.03 -3.23
N ASN A 103 8.40 -1.20 -1.93
CA ASN A 103 9.40 -2.13 -1.39
C ASN A 103 8.90 -3.58 -1.28
N THR A 104 7.70 -3.88 -1.78
CA THR A 104 7.20 -5.25 -1.88
C THR A 104 7.73 -5.88 -3.18
N ASP A 105 8.51 -6.95 -3.08
CA ASP A 105 9.13 -7.59 -4.24
C ASP A 105 8.39 -8.85 -4.69
N THR A 106 7.67 -9.51 -3.78
CA THR A 106 7.01 -10.80 -4.07
C THR A 106 5.52 -10.80 -3.73
N GLU A 107 4.75 -11.69 -4.38
CA GLU A 107 3.32 -11.85 -4.04
C GLU A 107 3.13 -12.40 -2.61
N GLU A 108 4.12 -13.04 -2.02
CA GLU A 108 4.08 -13.46 -0.61
C GLU A 108 4.16 -12.26 0.34
N GLU A 109 5.12 -11.35 0.12
CA GLU A 109 5.23 -10.10 0.87
C GLU A 109 3.98 -9.24 0.69
N TRP A 110 3.40 -9.21 -0.52
CA TRP A 110 2.14 -8.53 -0.77
C TRP A 110 1.01 -9.10 0.10
N ARG A 111 0.91 -10.43 0.22
CA ARG A 111 -0.10 -11.06 1.09
C ARG A 111 0.12 -10.70 2.56
N GLN A 112 1.36 -10.67 3.03
CA GLN A 112 1.71 -10.26 4.40
C GLN A 112 1.37 -8.79 4.66
N PHE A 113 1.59 -7.91 3.67
CA PHE A 113 1.19 -6.51 3.76
C PHE A 113 -0.33 -6.38 3.87
N VAL A 114 -1.08 -7.11 3.03
CA VAL A 114 -2.56 -7.11 3.06
C VAL A 114 -3.11 -7.50 4.44
N THR A 115 -2.49 -8.45 5.15
CA THR A 115 -3.01 -8.89 6.46
C THR A 115 -3.00 -7.77 7.50
N ARG A 116 -2.13 -6.77 7.36
CA ARG A 116 -2.10 -5.58 8.25
C ARG A 116 -3.38 -4.75 8.21
N PHE A 117 -4.21 -4.93 7.19
CA PHE A 117 -5.47 -4.22 7.02
C PHE A 117 -6.70 -5.08 7.34
N THR A 118 -6.52 -6.38 7.56
CA THR A 118 -7.63 -7.34 7.75
C THR A 118 -7.64 -8.03 9.10
N ASP A 119 -6.49 -8.10 9.78
CA ASP A 119 -6.33 -8.67 11.12
C ASP A 119 -6.54 -7.62 12.22
#